data_AF-A0A815K2N9-F1
#
_entry.id   AF-A0A815K2N9-F1
#
_cell.length_a   1.000
_cell.length_b   1.000
_cell.length_c   1.000
_cell.angle_alpha   90.00
_cell.angle_beta   90.00
_cell.angle_gamma   90.00
#
_symmetry.space_group_name_H-M   'P 1'
#
loop_
_entity.id
_entity.type
_entity.pdbx_description
1 polymer ?
#
loop_
_entity_poly.entity_id
_entity_poly.type
_entity_poly.pdbx_seq_one_letter_code
_entity_poly.pdbx_strand_id
1 'polypeptide(L)'
;MFQLRSDCSFHVIDFISLADHVSPLIRRMLEEAIDLFVQRKIRAVEPTVTYEPSQVIEALLRCNSGQVMGKTVFRITSSDQPLTIHKKQSNSLLKVVIDNTMFPSEVCNQGTILISGGFGGLGLTISRWMIEQRGVKHIALMSRRTLIQLEQPSNPQYDEWLRLKRITKEYNAHVDVVQADVTNFQQVHDLIEEFNKTFCPIRGIIHSAVVAEDRTLNNLTQEHLSLVLPPKVRGA
;
A
#
# COMPACT_ATOMS: atom_id res chain seq x y z
N MET A 1 -45.97 3.16 -0.07
CA MET A 1 -45.28 2.02 0.55
C MET A 1 -45.72 0.77 -0.21
N PHE A 2 -44.87 0.19 -1.06
CA PHE A 2 -45.22 -1.01 -1.83
C PHE A 2 -45.36 -2.19 -0.86
N GLN A 3 -46.55 -2.76 -0.73
CA GLN A 3 -46.77 -4.00 0.02
C GLN A 3 -46.38 -5.18 -0.87
N LEU A 4 -45.29 -5.86 -0.51
CA LEU A 4 -44.97 -7.16 -1.08
C LEU A 4 -46.08 -8.14 -0.67
N ARG A 5 -46.61 -8.89 -1.64
CA ARG A 5 -47.53 -10.00 -1.35
C ARG A 5 -46.79 -11.06 -0.55
N SER A 6 -47.50 -11.77 0.31
CA SER A 6 -47.03 -13.01 0.91
C SER A 6 -46.62 -13.97 -0.22
N ASP A 7 -45.41 -14.52 -0.13
CA ASP A 7 -44.76 -15.44 -1.10
C ASP A 7 -43.83 -14.80 -2.17
N CYS A 8 -43.39 -13.56 -2.00
CA CYS A 8 -42.28 -12.99 -2.79
C CYS A 8 -40.98 -12.88 -1.97
N SER A 9 -39.85 -13.35 -2.52
CA SER A 9 -38.51 -13.05 -2.01
C SER A 9 -37.87 -11.91 -2.82
N PHE A 10 -37.26 -10.96 -2.12
CA PHE A 10 -36.52 -9.85 -2.73
C PHE A 10 -35.03 -10.06 -2.48
N HIS A 11 -34.25 -10.10 -3.56
CA HIS A 11 -32.80 -10.31 -3.50
C HIS A 11 -32.09 -9.07 -4.04
N VAL A 12 -31.28 -8.43 -3.19
CA VAL A 12 -30.35 -7.37 -3.60
C VAL A 12 -29.00 -8.02 -3.79
N ILE A 13 -28.43 -7.89 -5.00
CA ILE A 13 -27.12 -8.45 -5.34
C ILE A 13 -26.18 -7.29 -5.65
N ASP A 14 -25.18 -7.12 -4.79
CA ASP A 14 -24.07 -6.19 -4.99
C ASP A 14 -22.77 -6.98 -5.12
N PHE A 15 -22.32 -7.18 -6.35
CA PHE A 15 -21.08 -7.91 -6.63
C PHE A 15 -19.82 -7.17 -6.18
N ILE A 16 -19.87 -5.84 -6.07
CA ILE A 16 -18.69 -5.04 -5.68
C ILE A 16 -18.40 -5.29 -4.21
N SER A 17 -19.42 -5.14 -3.35
CA SER A 17 -19.30 -5.45 -1.92
C SER A 17 -18.91 -6.90 -1.64
N LEU A 18 -19.33 -7.84 -2.49
CA LEU A 18 -18.95 -9.26 -2.40
C LEU A 18 -17.48 -9.51 -2.81
N ALA A 19 -16.88 -8.65 -3.64
CA ALA A 19 -15.53 -8.80 -4.20
C ALA A 19 -14.44 -8.11 -3.40
N ASP A 20 -14.77 -7.06 -2.64
CA ASP A 20 -13.83 -6.38 -1.74
C ASP A 20 -13.23 -7.31 -0.67
N HIS A 21 -13.89 -8.44 -0.41
CA HIS A 21 -13.37 -9.54 0.37
C HIS A 21 -13.27 -10.74 -0.59
N VAL A 22 -12.11 -11.40 -0.71
CA VAL A 22 -11.95 -12.61 -1.55
C VAL A 22 -12.77 -13.74 -0.93
N SER A 23 -14.09 -13.67 -1.12
CA SER A 23 -15.06 -14.54 -0.49
C SER A 23 -15.01 -15.89 -1.19
N PRO A 24 -14.99 -17.01 -0.43
CA PRO A 24 -15.14 -18.35 -1.01
C PRO A 24 -16.37 -18.49 -1.91
N LEU A 25 -17.38 -17.63 -1.75
CA LEU A 25 -18.53 -17.57 -2.62
C LEU A 25 -18.18 -17.08 -4.03
N ILE A 26 -17.46 -15.96 -4.18
CA ILE A 26 -17.09 -15.43 -5.50
C ILE A 26 -16.21 -16.40 -6.26
N ARG A 27 -15.25 -17.02 -5.56
CA ARG A 27 -14.40 -18.05 -6.16
C ARG A 27 -15.23 -19.18 -6.75
N ARG A 28 -16.17 -19.75 -5.96
CA ARG A 28 -17.07 -20.81 -6.44
C ARG A 28 -17.94 -20.34 -7.60
N MET A 29 -18.51 -19.14 -7.54
CA MET A 29 -19.33 -18.59 -8.62
C MET A 29 -18.53 -18.44 -9.93
N LEU A 30 -17.28 -17.98 -9.85
CA LEU A 30 -16.40 -17.87 -11.02
C LEU A 30 -16.00 -19.24 -11.56
N GLU A 31 -15.66 -20.20 -10.69
CA GLU A 31 -15.36 -21.59 -11.06
C GLU A 31 -16.57 -22.22 -11.80
N GLU A 32 -17.77 -22.11 -11.23
CA GLU A 32 -19.01 -22.58 -11.87
C GLU A 32 -19.29 -21.89 -13.21
N ALA A 33 -19.10 -20.57 -13.30
CA ALA A 33 -19.27 -19.84 -14.56
C ALA A 33 -18.28 -20.30 -15.64
N ILE A 34 -17.03 -20.55 -15.28
CA ILE A 34 -16.01 -21.08 -16.19
C ILE A 34 -16.40 -22.50 -16.64
N ASP A 35 -16.86 -23.36 -15.73
CA ASP A 35 -17.30 -24.70 -16.06
C ASP A 35 -18.48 -24.69 -17.04
N LEU A 36 -19.45 -23.81 -16.83
CA LEU A 36 -20.57 -23.62 -17.77
C LEU A 36 -20.08 -23.15 -19.15
N PHE A 37 -19.05 -22.32 -19.21
CA PHE A 37 -18.46 -21.84 -20.45
C PHE A 37 -17.71 -22.96 -21.19
N VAL A 38 -16.89 -23.73 -20.47
CA VAL A 38 -16.15 -24.90 -21.02
C VAL A 38 -17.13 -25.95 -21.54
N GLN A 39 -18.22 -26.20 -20.81
CA GLN A 39 -19.32 -27.09 -21.22
C GLN A 39 -20.19 -26.51 -22.35
N ARG A 40 -19.88 -25.29 -22.84
CA ARG A 40 -20.62 -24.56 -23.88
C ARG A 40 -22.10 -24.30 -23.56
N LYS A 41 -22.49 -24.34 -22.28
CA LYS A 41 -23.83 -23.98 -21.80
C LYS A 41 -24.05 -22.47 -21.81
N ILE A 42 -22.97 -21.71 -21.62
CA ILE A 42 -22.91 -20.27 -21.88
C ILE A 42 -21.87 -20.00 -22.97
N ARG A 43 -21.99 -18.86 -23.65
CA ARG A 43 -21.10 -18.45 -24.75
C ARG A 43 -20.58 -17.03 -24.51
N ALA A 44 -19.49 -16.69 -25.18
CA ALA A 44 -18.95 -15.34 -25.14
C ALA A 44 -20.01 -14.34 -25.66
N VAL A 45 -20.02 -13.15 -25.08
CA VAL A 45 -20.91 -12.07 -25.50
C VAL A 45 -20.38 -11.50 -26.82
N GLU A 46 -21.21 -11.48 -27.86
CA GLU A 46 -20.88 -10.87 -29.15
C GLU A 46 -21.77 -9.65 -29.42
N PRO A 47 -21.23 -8.55 -29.98
CA PRO A 47 -19.83 -8.38 -30.37
C PRO A 47 -18.92 -8.11 -29.16
N THR A 48 -17.73 -8.72 -29.15
CA THR A 48 -16.63 -8.30 -28.25
C THR A 48 -15.76 -7.27 -28.95
N VAL A 49 -15.74 -6.03 -28.44
CA VAL A 49 -14.92 -4.94 -28.96
C VAL A 49 -13.62 -4.87 -28.18
N THR A 50 -12.49 -5.07 -28.85
CA THR A 50 -11.16 -5.08 -28.22
C THR A 50 -10.44 -3.75 -28.44
N TYR A 51 -9.83 -3.21 -27.38
CA TYR A 51 -8.99 -2.01 -27.41
C TYR A 51 -7.61 -2.31 -26.83
N GLU A 52 -6.60 -1.61 -27.31
CA GLU A 52 -5.27 -1.60 -26.69
C GLU A 52 -5.28 -0.69 -25.45
N PRO A 53 -4.34 -0.84 -24.50
CA PRO A 53 -4.34 -0.06 -23.26
C PRO A 53 -4.22 1.45 -23.53
N SER A 54 -3.55 1.85 -24.61
CA SER A 54 -3.43 3.27 -25.00
C SER A 54 -4.77 3.92 -25.37
N GLN A 55 -5.78 3.12 -25.70
CA GLN A 55 -7.10 3.59 -26.15
C GLN A 55 -8.16 3.60 -25.05
N VAL A 56 -7.76 3.42 -23.77
CA VAL A 56 -8.70 3.35 -22.63
C VAL A 56 -9.69 4.53 -22.59
N ILE A 57 -9.23 5.76 -22.86
CA ILE A 57 -10.10 6.94 -22.86
C ILE A 57 -11.17 6.83 -23.96
N GLU A 58 -10.76 6.46 -25.17
CA GLU A 58 -11.68 6.30 -26.31
C GLU A 58 -12.74 5.23 -26.03
N ALA A 59 -12.30 4.08 -25.53
CA ALA A 59 -13.17 2.97 -25.18
C ALA A 59 -14.22 3.37 -24.13
N LEU A 60 -13.80 4.08 -23.06
CA LEU A 60 -14.72 4.55 -22.02
C LEU A 60 -15.72 5.59 -22.54
N LEU A 61 -15.28 6.53 -23.39
CA LEU A 61 -16.17 7.51 -24.02
C LEU A 61 -17.23 6.82 -24.88
N ARG A 62 -16.84 5.82 -25.68
CA ARG A 62 -17.77 5.05 -26.50
C ARG A 62 -18.77 4.26 -25.65
N CYS A 63 -18.31 3.64 -24.55
CA CYS A 63 -19.20 2.98 -23.59
C CYS A 63 -20.23 3.96 -22.99
N ASN A 64 -19.79 5.14 -22.55
CA ASN A 64 -20.67 6.14 -21.93
C ASN A 64 -21.70 6.73 -22.92
N SER A 65 -21.30 6.88 -24.19
CA SER A 65 -22.20 7.34 -25.25
C SER A 65 -23.23 6.30 -25.71
N GLY A 66 -23.24 5.09 -25.12
CA GLY A 66 -24.15 4.00 -25.51
C GLY A 66 -23.85 3.39 -26.90
N GLN A 67 -22.68 3.69 -27.48
CA GLN A 67 -22.30 3.29 -28.83
C GLN A 67 -21.64 1.90 -28.89
N VAL A 68 -21.57 1.19 -27.76
CA VAL A 68 -21.00 -0.15 -27.69
C VAL A 68 -22.09 -1.15 -27.34
N MET A 69 -22.33 -2.10 -28.24
CA MET A 69 -23.07 -3.32 -27.93
C MET A 69 -22.10 -4.43 -27.50
N GLY A 70 -22.53 -5.29 -26.58
CA GLY A 70 -21.74 -6.42 -26.11
C GLY A 70 -20.68 -6.05 -25.05
N LYS A 71 -19.49 -6.64 -25.15
CA LYS A 71 -18.43 -6.48 -24.15
C LYS A 71 -17.23 -5.71 -24.70
N THR A 72 -16.84 -4.65 -24.01
CA THR A 72 -15.54 -3.99 -24.23
C THR A 72 -14.45 -4.75 -23.46
N VAL A 73 -13.40 -5.16 -24.16
CA VAL A 73 -12.24 -5.86 -23.59
C VAL A 73 -10.99 -5.07 -23.89
N PHE A 74 -10.13 -4.89 -22.90
CA PHE A 74 -8.79 -4.34 -23.09
C PHE A 74 -7.80 -5.49 -23.20
N ARG A 75 -7.06 -5.54 -24.31
CA ARG A 75 -5.95 -6.47 -24.46
C ARG A 75 -4.75 -5.87 -23.71
N ILE A 76 -4.17 -6.63 -22.79
CA ILE A 76 -2.95 -6.23 -22.08
C ILE A 76 -1.93 -7.32 -22.35
N THR A 77 -0.78 -6.93 -22.91
CA THR A 77 0.35 -7.82 -23.19
C THR A 77 1.56 -7.43 -22.35
N SER A 78 2.44 -8.38 -22.07
CA SER A 78 3.68 -8.13 -21.31
C SER A 78 4.68 -7.21 -22.03
N SER A 79 4.45 -6.91 -23.32
CA SER A 79 5.26 -5.97 -24.12
C SER A 79 4.72 -4.55 -24.14
N ASP A 80 3.57 -4.28 -23.53
CA ASP A 80 2.96 -2.95 -23.56
C ASP A 80 3.75 -1.96 -22.70
N GLN A 81 3.96 -0.74 -23.22
CA GLN A 81 4.56 0.34 -22.44
C GLN A 81 3.61 0.77 -21.31
N PRO A 82 4.12 1.11 -20.11
CA PRO A 82 3.29 1.59 -19.01
C PRO A 82 2.46 2.81 -19.43
N LEU A 83 1.16 2.76 -19.17
CA LEU A 83 0.26 3.88 -19.45
C LEU A 83 0.59 5.06 -18.53
N THR A 84 1.13 6.13 -19.11
CA THR A 84 1.39 7.38 -18.37
C THR A 84 0.17 8.29 -18.47
N ILE A 85 -0.63 8.37 -17.40
CA ILE A 85 -1.81 9.25 -17.34
C ILE A 85 -1.38 10.64 -16.84
N HIS A 86 -1.35 11.63 -17.74
CA HIS A 86 -1.12 13.03 -17.37
C HIS A 86 -2.42 13.67 -16.84
N LYS A 87 -2.41 14.09 -15.57
CA LYS A 87 -3.55 14.79 -14.95
C LYS A 87 -3.77 16.14 -15.61
N LYS A 88 -4.87 16.31 -16.35
CA LYS A 88 -5.47 17.63 -16.58
C LYS A 88 -6.32 17.93 -15.34
N GLN A 89 -5.99 19.00 -14.60
CA GLN A 89 -6.80 19.44 -13.45
C GLN A 89 -8.25 19.65 -13.93
N SER A 90 -9.16 18.78 -13.50
CA SER A 90 -10.59 18.96 -13.68
C SER A 90 -11.33 18.42 -12.46
N ASN A 91 -12.20 19.24 -11.90
CA ASN A 91 -13.03 18.99 -10.72
C ASN A 91 -14.15 17.97 -11.01
N SER A 92 -13.83 16.73 -11.35
CA SER A 92 -14.84 15.68 -11.48
C SER A 92 -14.49 14.43 -10.68
N LEU A 93 -15.52 13.86 -10.06
CA LEU A 93 -15.64 12.75 -9.09
C LEU A 93 -15.00 11.39 -9.48
N LEU A 94 -14.01 11.36 -10.38
CA LEU A 94 -13.25 10.17 -10.73
C LEU A 94 -11.98 10.13 -9.88
N LYS A 95 -11.96 9.23 -8.90
CA LYS A 95 -10.75 8.88 -8.15
C LYS A 95 -9.84 8.08 -9.08
N VAL A 96 -9.11 8.78 -9.94
CA VAL A 96 -8.05 8.20 -10.77
C VAL A 96 -6.96 7.69 -9.84
N VAL A 97 -6.79 6.37 -9.76
CA VAL A 97 -5.62 5.75 -9.12
C VAL A 97 -4.45 6.00 -10.05
N ILE A 98 -3.67 7.03 -9.72
CA ILE A 98 -2.38 7.29 -10.35
C ILE A 98 -1.47 6.12 -9.97
N ASP A 99 -0.72 5.59 -10.93
CA ASP A 99 0.50 4.82 -10.67
C ASP A 99 1.53 5.77 -10.03
N ASN A 100 1.28 6.16 -8.78
CA ASN A 100 2.13 6.99 -7.95
C ASN A 100 3.18 6.09 -7.28
N THR A 101 3.79 5.18 -8.03
CA THR A 101 4.86 4.32 -7.56
C THR A 101 6.11 5.17 -7.36
N MET A 102 6.14 5.93 -6.27
CA MET A 102 7.39 6.38 -5.64
C MET A 102 8.25 5.15 -5.26
N PHE A 103 7.63 3.97 -5.20
CA PHE A 103 8.23 2.66 -4.99
C PHE A 103 7.88 1.73 -6.16
N PRO A 104 8.86 1.12 -6.84
CA PRO A 104 8.62 0.07 -7.84
C PRO A 104 7.70 -1.03 -7.29
N SER A 105 6.92 -1.69 -8.15
CA SER A 105 5.99 -2.79 -7.76
C SER A 105 6.68 -3.91 -6.98
N GLU A 106 7.96 -4.16 -7.26
CA GLU A 106 8.84 -5.08 -6.54
C GLU A 106 9.02 -4.70 -5.07
N VAL A 107 9.14 -3.41 -4.76
CA VAL A 107 9.22 -2.89 -3.39
C VAL A 107 7.88 -3.01 -2.69
N CYS A 108 6.77 -2.73 -3.38
CA CYS A 108 5.45 -2.79 -2.76
C CYS A 108 5.02 -4.23 -2.43
N ASN A 109 5.40 -5.22 -3.25
CA ASN A 109 4.90 -6.59 -3.13
C ASN A 109 5.90 -7.59 -2.52
N GLN A 110 7.22 -7.37 -2.65
CA GLN A 110 8.26 -8.36 -2.26
C GLN A 110 9.50 -7.72 -1.61
N GLY A 111 9.44 -6.43 -1.26
CA GLY A 111 10.54 -5.70 -0.64
C GLY A 111 10.15 -5.13 0.71
N THR A 112 11.11 -5.10 1.63
CA THR A 112 10.96 -4.42 2.92
C THR A 112 11.51 -3.00 2.82
N ILE A 113 10.76 -2.03 3.36
CA ILE A 113 11.26 -0.67 3.57
C ILE A 113 11.76 -0.55 5.01
N LEU A 114 13.07 -0.37 5.18
CA LEU A 114 13.69 -0.12 6.48
C LEU A 114 13.58 1.36 6.85
N ILE A 115 13.08 1.67 8.04
CA ILE A 115 12.92 3.04 8.53
C ILE A 115 13.73 3.21 9.82
N SER A 116 14.84 3.95 9.75
CA SER A 116 15.58 4.35 10.96
C SER A 116 14.81 5.43 11.70
N GLY A 117 14.82 5.41 13.03
CA GLY A 117 13.96 6.29 13.82
C GLY A 117 12.47 5.93 13.72
N GLY A 118 12.16 4.66 13.42
CA GLY A 118 10.81 4.19 13.09
C GLY A 118 9.76 4.41 14.19
N PHE A 119 10.19 4.62 15.44
CA PHE A 119 9.30 4.93 16.57
C PHE A 119 9.05 6.43 16.78
N GLY A 120 9.71 7.29 15.99
CA GLY A 120 9.44 8.72 15.99
C GLY A 120 8.11 9.04 15.31
N GLY A 121 7.57 10.23 15.55
CA GLY A 121 6.32 10.66 14.92
C GLY A 121 6.37 10.57 13.40
N LEU A 122 7.47 11.02 12.78
CA LEU A 122 7.64 10.94 11.32
C LEU A 122 7.72 9.50 10.82
N GLY A 123 8.48 8.63 11.50
CA GLY A 123 8.64 7.22 11.13
C GLY A 123 7.30 6.46 11.14
N LEU A 124 6.49 6.65 12.17
CA LEU A 124 5.17 6.03 12.27
C LEU A 124 4.19 6.59 11.23
N THR A 125 4.16 7.92 11.06
CA THR A 125 3.27 8.56 10.09
C THR A 125 3.61 8.19 8.65
N ILE A 126 4.90 8.15 8.28
CA ILE A 126 5.29 7.75 6.93
C ILE A 126 5.03 6.27 6.68
N SER A 127 5.21 5.41 7.70
CA SER A 127 4.85 3.99 7.59
C SER A 127 3.38 3.80 7.27
N ARG A 128 2.52 4.50 8.02
CA ARG A 128 1.08 4.49 7.79
C ARG A 128 0.72 4.98 6.39
N TRP A 129 1.29 6.13 5.98
CA TRP A 129 1.08 6.67 4.65
C TRP A 129 1.53 5.71 3.53
N MET A 130 2.67 5.02 3.69
CA MET A 130 3.15 4.05 2.72
C MET A 130 2.22 2.84 2.60
N ILE A 131 1.68 2.35 3.72
CA ILE A 131 0.72 1.24 3.69
C ILE A 131 -0.61 1.70 3.05
N GLU A 132 -1.20 2.78 3.56
CA GLU A 132 -2.53 3.26 3.13
C GLU A 132 -2.55 3.78 1.69
N GLN A 133 -1.54 4.57 1.30
CA GLN A 133 -1.57 5.36 0.07
C GLN A 133 -0.66 4.80 -1.03
N ARG A 134 0.29 3.93 -0.69
CA ARG A 134 1.28 3.36 -1.62
C ARG A 134 1.25 1.84 -1.71
N GLY A 135 0.49 1.17 -0.83
CA GLY A 135 0.32 -0.28 -0.88
C GLY A 135 1.54 -1.08 -0.43
N VAL A 136 2.49 -0.47 0.28
CA VAL A 136 3.67 -1.17 0.81
C VAL A 136 3.22 -2.25 1.80
N LYS A 137 3.69 -3.49 1.58
CA LYS A 137 3.31 -4.65 2.41
C LYS A 137 4.28 -4.96 3.53
N HIS A 138 5.56 -4.58 3.43
CA HIS A 138 6.58 -4.91 4.42
C HIS A 138 7.36 -3.68 4.85
N ILE A 139 7.34 -3.38 6.15
CA ILE A 139 8.08 -2.27 6.76
C ILE A 139 8.86 -2.80 7.95
N ALA A 140 10.13 -2.41 8.07
CA ALA A 140 10.94 -2.64 9.26
C ALA A 140 11.17 -1.30 9.99
N LEU A 141 10.66 -1.18 11.22
CA LEU A 141 10.87 -0.03 12.08
C LEU A 141 12.11 -0.26 12.94
N MET A 142 13.17 0.48 12.64
CA MET A 142 14.41 0.44 13.41
C MET A 142 14.46 1.59 14.42
N SER A 143 14.70 1.27 15.68
CA SER A 143 14.79 2.25 16.77
C SER A 143 15.73 1.79 17.88
N ARG A 144 16.34 2.74 18.58
CA ARG A 144 17.09 2.44 19.83
C ARG A 144 16.17 2.08 20.98
N ARG A 145 14.96 2.65 20.99
CA ARG A 145 13.92 2.39 22.00
C ARG A 145 13.30 1.02 21.75
N THR A 146 12.96 0.32 22.82
CA THR A 146 12.30 -0.99 22.76
C THR A 146 10.81 -0.86 22.46
N LEU A 147 10.19 -1.92 21.93
CA LEU A 147 8.74 -1.98 21.75
C LEU A 147 8.00 -1.73 23.07
N ILE A 148 8.52 -2.27 24.18
CA ILE A 148 7.96 -2.05 25.52
C ILE A 148 7.89 -0.55 25.85
N GLN A 149 8.91 0.24 25.48
CA GLN A 149 8.89 1.70 25.69
C GLN A 149 7.89 2.40 24.77
N LEU A 150 7.68 1.92 23.54
CA LEU A 150 6.71 2.48 22.61
C LEU A 150 5.26 2.19 23.05
N GLU A 151 5.02 1.02 23.63
CA GLU A 151 3.69 0.56 24.07
C GLU A 151 3.26 1.07 25.44
N GLN A 152 4.08 1.92 26.07
CA GLN A 152 3.64 2.63 27.27
C GLN A 152 2.64 3.72 26.90
N PRO A 153 1.47 3.80 27.57
CA PRO A 153 0.47 4.86 27.30
C PRO A 153 0.99 6.29 27.51
N SER A 154 2.03 6.46 28.32
CA SER A 154 2.71 7.75 28.54
C SER A 154 3.63 8.16 27.39
N ASN A 155 3.91 7.25 26.45
CA ASN A 155 4.75 7.55 25.30
C ASN A 155 3.99 8.49 24.35
N PRO A 156 4.57 9.64 23.93
CA PRO A 156 3.87 10.58 23.04
C PRO A 156 3.52 9.99 21.67
N GLN A 157 4.15 8.89 21.27
CA GLN A 157 3.90 8.20 20.01
C GLN A 157 2.95 6.99 20.14
N TYR A 158 2.42 6.72 21.35
CA TYR A 158 1.55 5.57 21.61
C TYR A 158 0.32 5.53 20.70
N ASP A 159 -0.39 6.65 20.55
CA ASP A 159 -1.59 6.72 19.72
C ASP A 159 -1.31 6.48 18.24
N GLU A 160 -0.19 7.01 17.72
CA GLU A 160 0.18 6.81 16.32
C GLU A 160 0.67 5.37 16.08
N TRP A 161 1.32 4.74 17.07
CA TRP A 161 1.63 3.31 17.03
C TRP A 161 0.37 2.45 16.98
N LEU A 162 -0.64 2.75 17.82
CA LEU A 162 -1.92 2.04 17.78
C LEU A 162 -2.64 2.20 16.44
N ARG A 163 -2.58 3.39 15.84
CA ARG A 163 -3.12 3.64 14.49
C ARG A 163 -2.39 2.79 13.46
N LEU A 164 -1.05 2.77 13.48
CA LEU A 164 -0.27 1.93 12.57
C LEU A 164 -0.65 0.44 12.72
N LYS A 165 -0.78 -0.08 13.95
CA LYS A 165 -1.23 -1.47 14.20
C LYS A 165 -2.63 -1.78 13.66
N ARG A 166 -3.52 -0.80 13.56
CA ARG A 166 -4.84 -0.98 12.96
C ARG A 166 -4.73 -1.07 11.44
N ILE A 167 -3.96 -0.16 10.85
CA ILE A 167 -3.74 -0.06 9.41
C ILE A 167 -3.02 -1.32 8.88
N THR A 168 -2.07 -1.88 9.61
CA THR A 168 -1.41 -3.13 9.19
C THR A 168 -2.41 -4.27 9.03
N LYS A 169 -3.40 -4.38 9.93
CA LYS A 169 -4.47 -5.38 9.83
C LYS A 169 -5.43 -5.09 8.66
N GLU A 170 -5.84 -3.84 8.51
CA GLU A 170 -6.78 -3.42 7.48
C GLU A 170 -6.23 -3.63 6.05
N TYR A 171 -4.94 -3.38 5.85
CA TYR A 171 -4.29 -3.46 4.54
C TYR A 171 -3.49 -4.75 4.31
N ASN A 172 -3.58 -5.72 5.24
CA ASN A 172 -2.78 -6.95 5.24
C ASN A 172 -1.28 -6.68 5.01
N ALA A 173 -0.73 -5.77 5.81
CA ALA A 173 0.68 -5.39 5.80
C ALA A 173 1.39 -5.87 7.08
N HIS A 174 2.69 -6.09 6.96
CA HIS A 174 3.56 -6.56 8.03
C HIS A 174 4.52 -5.45 8.45
N VAL A 175 4.63 -5.25 9.76
CA VAL A 175 5.56 -4.30 10.36
C VAL A 175 6.44 -5.06 11.34
N ASP A 176 7.72 -5.20 10.99
CA ASP A 176 8.75 -5.73 11.85
C ASP A 176 9.32 -4.61 12.72
N VAL A 177 9.61 -4.94 13.97
CA VAL A 177 10.17 -4.00 14.93
C VAL A 177 11.58 -4.47 15.30
N VAL A 178 12.55 -3.61 15.04
CA VAL A 178 13.96 -3.94 15.20
C VAL A 178 14.59 -2.95 16.16
N GLN A 179 15.23 -3.48 17.20
CA GLN A 179 16.02 -2.66 18.10
C GLN A 179 17.48 -2.60 17.65
N ALA A 180 17.91 -1.44 17.16
CA ALA A 180 19.31 -1.20 16.79
C ALA A 180 19.64 0.31 16.82
N ASP A 181 20.92 0.62 17.02
CA ASP A 181 21.45 1.98 16.89
C ASP A 181 21.99 2.20 15.47
N VAL A 182 21.41 3.18 14.77
CA VAL A 182 21.78 3.52 13.38
C VAL A 182 23.23 3.98 13.26
N THR A 183 23.83 4.46 14.35
CA THR A 183 25.23 4.90 14.39
C THR A 183 26.21 3.74 14.60
N ASN A 184 25.71 2.55 14.95
CA ASN A 184 26.51 1.34 15.12
C ASN A 184 26.51 0.53 13.82
N PHE A 185 27.62 0.60 13.08
CA PHE A 185 27.81 -0.08 11.81
C PHE A 185 27.51 -1.59 11.89
N GLN A 186 28.01 -2.27 12.93
CA GLN A 186 27.85 -3.72 13.04
C GLN A 186 26.39 -4.11 13.22
N GLN A 187 25.64 -3.37 14.05
CA GLN A 187 24.21 -3.63 14.25
C GLN A 187 23.41 -3.41 12.97
N VAL A 188 23.71 -2.35 12.20
CA VAL A 188 23.06 -2.08 10.92
C VAL A 188 23.42 -3.14 9.88
N HIS A 189 24.69 -3.54 9.81
CA HIS A 189 25.15 -4.58 8.90
C HIS A 189 24.46 -5.92 9.17
N ASP A 190 24.47 -6.37 10.43
CA ASP A 190 23.86 -7.64 10.82
C ASP A 190 22.35 -7.66 10.55
N LEU A 191 21.69 -6.52 10.79
CA LEU A 191 20.28 -6.34 10.47
C LEU A 191 20.00 -6.49 8.96
N ILE A 192 20.79 -5.81 8.11
CA ILE A 192 20.60 -5.88 6.67
C ILE A 192 20.83 -7.31 6.17
N GLU A 193 21.85 -7.99 6.68
CA GLU A 193 22.14 -9.38 6.37
C GLU A 193 21.04 -10.35 6.83
N GLU A 194 20.38 -10.09 7.96
CA GLU A 194 19.23 -10.85 8.42
C GLU A 194 18.06 -10.73 7.44
N PHE A 195 17.70 -9.50 7.05
CA PHE A 195 16.61 -9.28 6.09
C PHE A 195 16.90 -9.84 4.70
N ASN A 196 18.16 -9.78 4.24
CA ASN A 196 18.55 -10.35 2.94
C ASN A 196 18.38 -11.87 2.85
N LYS A 197 18.33 -12.57 3.99
CA LYS A 197 18.07 -14.02 4.06
C LYS A 197 16.57 -14.37 4.02
N THR A 198 15.70 -13.38 4.19
CA THR A 198 14.24 -13.57 4.15
C THR A 198 13.69 -13.52 2.74
N PHE A 199 12.44 -13.94 2.56
CA PHE A 199 11.72 -13.79 1.28
C PHE A 199 11.38 -12.34 0.93
N CYS A 200 11.60 -11.39 1.85
CA CYS A 200 11.30 -9.95 1.68
C CYS A 200 12.55 -9.11 2.03
N PRO A 201 13.60 -9.12 1.17
CA PRO A 201 14.83 -8.38 1.43
C PRO A 201 14.58 -6.87 1.50
N ILE A 202 15.50 -6.12 2.09
CA ILE A 202 15.41 -4.66 2.12
C ILE A 202 15.56 -4.12 0.69
N ARG A 203 14.57 -3.34 0.25
CA ARG A 203 14.57 -2.70 -1.09
C ARG A 203 14.46 -1.18 -1.03
N GLY A 204 14.29 -0.62 0.16
CA GLY A 204 14.25 0.81 0.39
C GLY A 204 14.65 1.16 1.81
N ILE A 205 15.25 2.34 1.98
CA ILE A 205 15.66 2.87 3.28
C ILE A 205 15.11 4.28 3.43
N ILE A 206 14.50 4.56 4.56
CA ILE A 206 14.10 5.91 4.98
C ILE A 206 14.84 6.24 6.27
N HIS A 207 15.69 7.26 6.20
CA HIS A 207 16.38 7.76 7.38
C HIS A 207 15.55 8.82 8.10
N SER A 208 14.86 8.44 9.17
CA SER A 208 14.09 9.36 10.03
C SER A 208 14.63 9.45 11.46
N ALA A 209 15.82 8.89 11.72
CA ALA A 209 16.49 8.97 13.00
C ALA A 209 16.97 10.40 13.28
N VAL A 210 16.25 11.09 14.15
CA VAL A 210 16.58 12.44 14.59
C VAL A 210 16.57 12.51 16.11
N VAL A 211 17.57 13.19 16.65
CA VAL A 211 17.54 13.74 18.00
C VAL A 211 17.54 15.25 17.85
N ALA A 212 16.53 15.89 18.43
CA ALA A 212 16.40 17.33 18.45
C ALA A 212 16.66 17.82 19.88
N GLU A 213 17.61 18.73 20.01
CA GLU A 213 17.90 19.42 21.26
C GLU A 213 18.27 20.86 20.91
N ASP A 214 17.26 21.71 20.86
CA ASP A 214 17.42 23.09 20.41
C ASP A 214 18.07 23.95 21.51
N ARG A 215 19.05 24.75 21.09
CA ARG A 215 19.80 25.68 21.94
C ARG A 215 20.08 26.95 21.16
N THR A 216 20.19 28.07 21.88
CA THR A 216 20.79 29.29 21.33
C THR A 216 22.27 29.06 21.07
N LEU A 217 22.86 29.82 20.14
CA LEU A 217 24.27 29.67 19.78
C LEU A 217 25.21 29.78 20.99
N ASN A 218 24.92 30.70 21.91
CA ASN A 218 25.73 30.92 23.12
C ASN A 218 25.67 29.76 24.12
N ASN A 219 24.61 28.93 24.06
CA ASN A 219 24.39 27.81 24.98
C ASN A 219 24.67 26.45 24.33
N LEU A 220 25.13 26.45 23.08
CA LEU A 220 25.45 25.23 22.35
C LEU A 220 26.84 24.75 22.78
N THR A 221 26.90 23.54 23.33
CA THR A 221 28.16 22.92 23.76
C THR A 221 28.53 21.73 22.89
N GLN A 222 29.78 21.26 23.02
CA GLN A 222 30.25 20.09 22.29
C GLN A 222 29.48 18.81 22.66
N GLU A 223 29.01 18.69 23.90
CA GLU A 223 28.19 17.56 24.35
C GLU A 223 26.85 17.53 23.62
N HIS A 224 26.20 18.68 23.44
CA HIS A 224 24.95 18.79 22.68
C HIS A 224 25.16 18.37 21.23
N LEU A 225 26.24 18.86 20.58
CA LEU A 225 26.58 18.47 19.22
C LEU A 225 26.86 16.97 19.09
N SER A 226 27.59 16.41 20.08
CA SER A 226 27.88 14.98 20.15
C SER A 226 26.63 14.12 20.36
N LEU A 227 25.53 14.70 20.84
CA LEU A 227 24.24 14.01 20.94
C LEU A 227 23.45 14.06 19.63
N VAL A 228 23.38 15.22 18.98
CA VAL A 228 22.44 15.46 17.85
C VAL A 228 23.01 15.12 16.48
N LEU A 229 24.34 15.21 16.30
CA LEU A 229 24.99 14.98 15.00
C LEU A 229 25.13 13.49 14.62
N PRO A 230 25.52 12.57 15.53
CA PRO A 230 25.77 11.18 15.15
C PRO A 230 24.62 10.51 14.38
N PRO A 231 23.34 10.55 14.83
CA PRO A 231 22.29 9.89 14.08
C PRO A 231 22.11 10.48 12.67
N LYS A 232 22.35 11.79 12.48
CA LYS A 232 22.12 12.49 11.20
C LYS A 232 23.25 12.29 10.19
N VAL A 233 24.49 12.13 10.67
CA VAL A 233 25.69 12.11 9.83
C VAL A 233 26.29 10.71 9.75
N ARG A 234 26.54 10.09 10.90
CA ARG A 234 27.14 8.74 10.94
C ARG A 234 26.13 7.65 10.63
N GLY A 235 24.86 7.90 10.96
CA GLY A 235 23.77 6.96 10.71
C GLY A 235 23.13 7.07 9.33
N ALA A 236 23.54 8.02 8.50
CA ALA A 236 23.09 8.16 7.11
C ALA A 236 24.13 7.55 6.17
#